data_AF-A0A914DL67-F1
#
_entry.id   AF-A0A914DL67-F1
#
_cell.length_a   1.000
_cell.length_b   1.000
_cell.length_c   1.000
_cell.angle_alpha   90.00
_cell.angle_beta   90.00
_cell.angle_gamma   90.00
#
_symmetry.space_group_name_H-M   'P 1'
#
loop_
_entity.id
_entity.type
_entity.pdbx_description
1 polymer ?
#
loop_
_entity_poly.entity_id
_entity_poly.type
_entity_poly.pdbx_seq_one_letter_code
_entity_poly.pdbx_strand_id
1 'polypeptide(L)'
;MVGDFNSAERACTEVGGHLVSICNAFENNILAEVAIGKLQAYGTKDFWIGYNDQFNKGVWNWTSSSNCTYTNWNGDQPGNSDCASFQISGGKWQGSDCTTPKAFVCEAYSENQSVKPMCKNGYTYYSEWNTCYKSVTTTQGCLTKNLD
;
A
#
# COMPACT_ATOMS: atom_id res chain seq x y z
N MET A 1 0.09 8.79 17.59
CA MET A 1 -0.54 7.69 18.34
C MET A 1 0.25 6.44 18.05
N VAL A 2 0.54 5.61 19.05
CA VAL A 2 1.20 4.31 18.89
C VAL A 2 0.37 3.24 19.60
N GLY A 3 0.43 2.00 19.16
CA GLY A 3 -0.30 0.88 19.75
C GLY A 3 0.30 -0.47 19.36
N ASP A 4 -0.08 -1.51 20.09
CA ASP A 4 0.09 -2.88 19.61
C ASP A 4 -0.73 -3.12 18.32
N PHE A 5 -0.49 -4.24 17.65
CA PHE A 5 -1.10 -4.54 16.36
C PHE A 5 -2.64 -4.54 16.42
N ASN A 6 -3.23 -5.18 17.42
CA ASN A 6 -4.68 -5.32 17.54
C ASN A 6 -5.35 -3.98 17.90
N SER A 7 -4.69 -3.18 18.74
CA SER A 7 -5.14 -1.82 19.09
C SER A 7 -5.02 -0.87 17.90
N ALA A 8 -3.97 -1.00 17.09
CA ALA A 8 -3.79 -0.24 15.86
C ALA A 8 -4.86 -0.59 14.82
N GLU A 9 -5.14 -1.88 14.62
CA GLU A 9 -6.25 -2.34 13.76
C GLU A 9 -7.59 -1.80 14.25
N ARG A 10 -7.88 -1.90 15.56
CA ARG A 10 -9.10 -1.33 16.15
C ARG A 10 -9.23 0.16 15.85
N ALA A 11 -8.16 0.93 16.05
CA ALA A 11 -8.16 2.37 15.76
C ALA A 11 -8.45 2.66 14.28
N CYS A 12 -7.97 1.83 13.35
CA CYS A 12 -8.31 1.98 11.93
C CYS A 12 -9.77 1.60 11.63
N THR A 13 -10.31 0.57 12.27
CA THR A 13 -11.74 0.20 12.11
C THR A 13 -12.69 1.26 12.66
N GLU A 14 -12.31 1.97 13.72
CA GLU A 14 -13.09 3.08 14.29
C GLU A 14 -13.23 4.27 13.33
N VAL A 15 -12.31 4.43 12.37
CA VAL A 15 -12.36 5.47 11.33
C VAL A 15 -12.84 4.93 9.97
N GLY A 16 -13.48 3.75 9.95
CA GLY A 16 -14.08 3.17 8.75
C GLY A 16 -13.09 2.52 7.79
N GLY A 17 -11.90 2.15 8.26
CA GLY A 17 -10.87 1.49 7.47
C GLY A 17 -10.26 0.28 8.16
N HIS A 18 -9.08 -0.10 7.73
CA HIS A 18 -8.26 -1.17 8.30
C HIS A 18 -6.79 -0.71 8.34
N LEU A 19 -5.91 -1.44 9.02
CA LEU A 19 -4.49 -1.30 8.75
C LEU A 19 -4.21 -1.50 7.26
N VAL A 20 -3.30 -0.70 6.72
CA VAL A 20 -3.07 -0.64 5.27
C VAL A 20 -2.72 -2.00 4.66
N SER A 21 -3.33 -2.28 3.52
CA SER A 21 -2.99 -3.38 2.63
C SER A 21 -2.09 -2.90 1.51
N ILE A 22 -1.19 -3.77 1.03
CA ILE A 22 -0.23 -3.40 -0.02
C ILE A 22 -0.31 -4.43 -1.14
N CYS A 23 -0.91 -4.04 -2.25
CA CYS A 23 -1.28 -4.92 -3.34
C CYS A 23 -0.27 -4.95 -4.49
N ASN A 24 0.65 -3.99 -4.52
CA ASN A 24 1.67 -3.92 -5.56
C ASN A 24 2.85 -3.03 -5.13
N ALA A 25 3.91 -3.06 -5.93
CA ALA A 25 5.12 -2.27 -5.69
C ALA A 25 4.86 -0.75 -5.76
N PHE A 26 3.86 -0.30 -6.51
CA PHE A 26 3.52 1.12 -6.60
C PHE A 26 2.93 1.63 -5.28
N GLU A 27 1.98 0.91 -4.69
CA GLU A 27 1.45 1.20 -3.35
C GLU A 27 2.53 1.14 -2.28
N ASN A 28 3.42 0.15 -2.34
CA ASN A 28 4.55 0.05 -1.40
C ASN A 28 5.44 1.31 -1.45
N ASN A 29 5.74 1.79 -2.65
CA ASN A 29 6.57 2.99 -2.84
C ASN A 29 5.87 4.25 -2.35
N ILE A 30 4.57 4.40 -2.62
CA ILE A 30 3.77 5.51 -2.08
C ILE A 30 3.80 5.50 -0.56
N LEU A 31 3.64 4.34 0.08
CA LEU A 31 3.68 4.24 1.54
C LEU A 31 5.05 4.62 2.11
N ALA A 32 6.14 4.22 1.45
CA ALA A 32 7.47 4.65 1.84
C ALA A 32 7.61 6.18 1.79
N GLU A 33 7.18 6.82 0.68
CA GLU A 33 7.25 8.28 0.53
C GLU A 33 6.41 9.01 1.57
N VAL A 34 5.16 8.56 1.80
CA VAL A 34 4.26 9.14 2.81
C VAL A 34 4.84 8.99 4.21
N ALA A 35 5.40 7.81 4.54
CA ALA A 35 5.97 7.54 5.85
C ALA A 35 7.26 8.33 6.09
N ILE A 36 8.12 8.50 5.08
CA ILE A 36 9.31 9.37 5.18
C ILE A 36 8.87 10.81 5.48
N GLY A 37 7.90 11.33 4.74
CA GLY A 37 7.44 12.72 4.91
C GLY A 37 6.70 12.99 6.22
N LYS A 38 6.01 12.00 6.80
CA LYS A 38 5.15 12.19 7.98
C LYS A 38 5.64 11.53 9.25
N LEU A 39 6.22 10.34 9.20
CA LEU A 39 6.52 9.53 10.39
C LEU A 39 7.99 9.59 10.77
N GLN A 40 8.90 9.61 9.78
CA GLN A 40 10.33 9.64 10.03
C GLN A 40 10.78 10.93 10.73
N ALA A 41 10.12 12.05 10.43
CA ALA A 41 10.35 13.34 11.10
C ALA A 41 10.10 13.28 12.62
N TYR A 42 9.28 12.33 13.10
CA TYR A 42 9.02 12.09 14.52
C TYR A 42 9.86 10.94 15.11
N GLY A 43 10.91 10.49 14.42
CA GLY A 43 11.79 9.41 14.88
C GLY A 43 11.21 8.00 14.73
N THR A 44 10.09 7.84 14.01
CA THR A 44 9.52 6.52 13.71
C THR A 44 10.46 5.78 12.75
N LYS A 45 10.75 4.51 13.05
CA LYS A 45 11.58 3.63 12.20
C LYS A 45 10.75 2.65 11.39
N ASP A 46 9.68 2.14 12.00
CA ASP A 46 8.75 1.23 11.39
C ASP A 46 7.32 1.47 11.91
N PHE A 47 6.33 0.96 11.18
CA PHE A 47 4.92 1.11 11.52
C PHE A 47 4.11 -0.14 11.13
N TRP A 48 2.97 -0.37 11.77
CA TRP A 48 2.11 -1.50 11.47
C TRP A 48 1.44 -1.39 10.09
N ILE A 49 1.39 -2.52 9.38
CA ILE A 49 0.57 -2.76 8.18
C ILE A 49 -0.37 -3.93 8.48
N GLY A 50 -1.42 -4.13 7.69
CA GLY A 50 -2.49 -5.08 8.02
C GLY A 50 -2.16 -6.56 7.84
N TYR A 51 -0.90 -6.92 7.56
CA TYR A 51 -0.53 -8.30 7.25
C TYR A 51 -0.14 -9.09 8.51
N ASN A 52 -0.74 -10.26 8.72
CA ASN A 52 -0.51 -11.08 9.90
C ASN A 52 -0.79 -12.57 9.63
N ASP A 53 -0.23 -13.47 10.45
CA ASP A 53 -0.56 -14.90 10.49
C ASP A 53 -1.01 -15.37 11.89
N GLN A 54 -1.52 -14.44 12.72
CA GLN A 54 -1.92 -14.68 14.12
C GLN A 54 -2.91 -15.83 14.30
N PHE A 55 -3.81 -16.04 13.32
CA PHE A 55 -4.84 -17.08 13.39
C PHE A 55 -4.35 -18.44 12.91
N ASN A 56 -3.42 -18.46 11.94
CA ASN A 56 -2.92 -19.68 11.34
C ASN A 56 -1.48 -19.49 10.90
N LYS A 57 -0.55 -19.98 11.74
CA LYS A 57 0.89 -19.77 11.54
C LYS A 57 1.34 -20.24 10.16
N GLY A 58 2.05 -19.36 9.45
CA GLY A 58 2.51 -19.59 8.08
C GLY A 58 1.49 -19.22 7.00
N VAL A 59 0.25 -18.87 7.37
CA VAL A 59 -0.78 -18.39 6.45
C VAL A 59 -1.08 -16.92 6.73
N TRP A 60 -0.41 -16.06 5.97
CA TRP A 60 -0.52 -14.62 6.13
C TRP A 60 -1.75 -14.06 5.42
N ASN A 61 -2.48 -13.20 6.11
CA ASN A 61 -3.72 -12.57 5.63
C ASN A 61 -3.71 -11.07 5.96
N TRP A 62 -4.42 -10.29 5.13
CA TRP A 62 -4.68 -8.89 5.40
C TRP A 62 -5.90 -8.73 6.33
N THR A 63 -5.81 -7.85 7.33
CA THR A 63 -6.95 -7.52 8.21
C THR A 63 -8.15 -6.95 7.45
N SER A 64 -7.89 -6.28 6.32
CA SER A 64 -8.89 -5.77 5.37
C SER A 64 -9.64 -6.85 4.58
N SER A 65 -9.27 -8.14 4.73
CA SER A 65 -9.72 -9.24 3.87
C SER A 65 -9.34 -9.09 2.39
N SER A 66 -8.38 -8.22 2.07
CA SER A 66 -7.83 -8.10 0.72
C SER A 66 -7.21 -9.41 0.24
N ASN A 67 -7.40 -9.74 -1.04
CA ASN A 67 -6.83 -10.94 -1.68
C ASN A 67 -5.43 -10.70 -2.26
N CYS A 68 -4.79 -9.61 -1.86
CA CYS A 68 -3.49 -9.20 -2.39
C CYS A 68 -2.37 -10.15 -1.98
N THR A 69 -1.62 -10.60 -2.97
CA THR A 69 -0.52 -11.58 -2.81
C THR A 69 0.86 -10.94 -2.86
N TYR A 70 0.94 -9.62 -3.07
CA TYR A 70 2.20 -8.90 -3.08
C TYR A 70 2.85 -8.94 -1.70
N THR A 71 4.16 -9.20 -1.67
CA THR A 71 4.96 -9.12 -0.45
C THR A 71 6.26 -8.38 -0.73
N ASN A 72 6.72 -7.61 0.25
CA ASN A 72 8.01 -6.93 0.18
C ASN A 72 8.86 -7.16 1.43
N TRP A 73 8.91 -8.43 1.88
CA TRP A 73 9.71 -8.86 3.02
C TRP A 73 11.19 -8.46 2.89
N ASN A 74 11.79 -8.14 4.03
CA ASN A 74 13.23 -8.04 4.20
C ASN A 74 13.86 -9.45 4.23
N GLY A 75 15.18 -9.56 4.12
CA GLY A 75 15.90 -10.83 4.18
C GLY A 75 15.51 -11.65 5.42
N ASP A 76 15.24 -12.94 5.23
CA ASP A 76 14.88 -13.91 6.27
C ASP A 76 13.60 -13.58 7.08
N GLN A 77 12.76 -12.65 6.58
CA GLN A 77 11.45 -12.33 7.15
C GLN A 77 10.34 -13.18 6.51
N PRO A 78 9.23 -13.44 7.22
CA PRO A 78 8.78 -12.83 8.50
C PRO A 78 9.40 -13.45 9.78
N GLY A 79 10.33 -14.40 9.65
CA GLY A 79 10.91 -15.10 10.79
C GLY A 79 9.84 -15.82 11.61
N ASN A 80 9.89 -15.69 12.94
CA ASN A 80 8.95 -16.35 13.86
C ASN A 80 7.85 -15.44 14.41
N SER A 81 7.76 -14.18 13.97
CA SER A 81 6.74 -13.24 14.45
C SER A 81 5.44 -13.37 13.67
N ASP A 82 4.33 -12.87 14.23
CA ASP A 82 3.00 -13.07 13.65
C ASP A 82 2.37 -11.82 13.02
N CYS A 83 2.99 -10.64 13.20
CA CYS A 83 2.49 -9.37 12.70
C CYS A 83 3.54 -8.67 11.85
N ALA A 84 3.13 -8.05 10.73
CA ALA A 84 4.04 -7.35 9.83
C ALA A 84 4.15 -5.87 10.17
N SER A 85 5.38 -5.36 10.25
CA SER A 85 5.67 -3.92 10.22
C SER A 85 6.43 -3.53 8.95
N PHE A 86 6.20 -2.30 8.51
CA PHE A 86 6.88 -1.68 7.39
C PHE A 86 8.05 -0.84 7.89
N GLN A 87 9.27 -1.20 7.50
CA GLN A 87 10.47 -0.41 7.75
C GLN A 87 10.52 0.78 6.80
N ILE A 88 10.51 1.99 7.37
CA ILE A 88 10.54 3.24 6.60
C ILE A 88 11.84 3.33 5.79
N SER A 89 12.97 3.00 6.43
CA SER A 89 14.25 2.89 5.75
C SER A 89 14.26 1.68 4.81
N GLY A 90 14.14 1.93 3.50
CA GLY A 90 14.22 0.89 2.46
C GLY A 90 12.89 0.31 2.02
N GLY A 91 11.78 0.65 2.70
CA GLY A 91 10.43 0.29 2.28
C GLY A 91 10.13 -1.21 2.32
N LYS A 92 10.84 -1.96 3.18
CA LYS A 92 10.74 -3.42 3.33
C LYS A 92 9.91 -3.80 4.55
N TRP A 93 9.37 -5.01 4.55
CA TRP A 93 8.53 -5.51 5.64
C TRP A 93 9.32 -6.45 6.55
N GLN A 94 8.97 -6.51 7.82
CA GLN A 94 9.52 -7.45 8.77
C GLN A 94 8.41 -8.04 9.63
N GLY A 95 8.61 -9.25 10.12
CA GLY A 95 7.86 -9.76 11.24
C GLY A 95 8.21 -8.97 12.50
N SER A 96 7.23 -8.73 13.36
CA SER A 96 7.40 -8.08 14.65
C SER A 96 6.44 -8.66 15.68
N ASP A 97 6.85 -8.66 16.93
CA ASP A 97 5.99 -9.04 18.06
C ASP A 97 4.76 -8.13 18.07
N CYS A 98 3.59 -8.73 17.90
CA CYS A 98 2.30 -8.06 17.79
C CYS A 98 1.99 -7.14 18.98
N THR A 99 2.61 -7.36 20.14
CA THR A 99 2.40 -6.56 21.35
C THR A 99 3.25 -5.28 21.39
N THR A 100 4.20 -5.12 20.46
CA THR A 100 5.10 -3.97 20.42
C THR A 100 4.33 -2.69 20.08
N PRO A 101 4.44 -1.61 20.88
CA PRO A 101 3.85 -0.34 20.50
C PRO A 101 4.56 0.25 19.28
N LYS A 102 3.81 0.48 18.18
CA LYS A 102 4.32 1.14 16.98
C LYS A 102 3.34 2.18 16.45
N ALA A 103 3.85 3.08 15.61
CA ALA A 103 2.98 3.87 14.74
C ALA A 103 2.26 2.93 13.75
N PHE A 104 1.22 3.43 13.09
CA PHE A 104 0.44 2.66 12.14
C PHE A 104 -0.20 3.56 11.08
N VAL A 105 -0.54 2.97 9.93
CA VAL A 105 -1.20 3.66 8.82
C VAL A 105 -2.50 2.92 8.52
N CYS A 106 -3.61 3.68 8.56
CA CYS A 106 -4.93 3.17 8.18
C CYS A 106 -5.17 3.40 6.69
N GLU A 107 -5.71 2.39 6.03
CA GLU A 107 -6.34 2.48 4.72
C GLU A 107 -7.84 2.47 4.93
N ALA A 108 -8.51 3.54 4.49
CA ALA A 108 -9.96 3.60 4.46
C ALA A 108 -10.40 3.70 3.00
N TYR A 109 -11.39 2.90 2.62
CA TYR A 109 -12.06 3.11 1.35
C TYR A 109 -12.92 4.36 1.47
N SER A 110 -12.92 5.22 0.45
CA SER A 110 -13.94 6.27 0.39
C SER A 110 -15.31 5.60 0.45
N GLU A 111 -16.22 6.10 1.29
CA GLU A 111 -17.60 5.58 1.43
C GLU A 111 -18.36 5.50 0.09
N ASN A 112 -17.83 6.15 -0.95
CA ASN A 112 -18.10 5.85 -2.33
C ASN A 112 -16.97 4.97 -2.92
N GLN A 113 -17.19 3.68 -3.11
CA GLN A 113 -16.45 2.91 -4.14
C GLN A 113 -16.68 3.48 -5.57
N SER A 114 -17.52 4.51 -5.69
CA SER A 114 -17.75 5.37 -6.85
C SER A 114 -16.76 6.53 -7.00
N VAL A 115 -15.69 6.63 -6.19
CA VAL A 115 -14.69 7.68 -6.42
C VAL A 115 -13.77 7.25 -7.55
N LYS A 116 -14.12 7.73 -8.76
CA LYS A 116 -13.25 7.81 -9.93
C LYS A 116 -11.81 8.16 -9.50
N PRO A 117 -10.79 7.30 -9.69
CA PRO A 117 -9.40 7.66 -9.44
C PRO A 117 -9.05 8.96 -10.17
N MET A 118 -8.36 9.86 -9.47
CA MET A 118 -7.87 11.11 -10.06
C MET A 118 -6.83 10.79 -11.12
N CYS A 119 -7.19 10.96 -12.40
CA CYS A 119 -6.25 10.83 -13.49
C CYS A 119 -5.24 12.00 -13.51
N LYS A 120 -3.97 11.69 -13.78
CA LYS A 120 -2.95 12.72 -14.07
C LYS A 120 -3.39 13.57 -15.28
N ASN A 121 -2.92 14.81 -15.36
CA ASN A 121 -3.31 15.72 -16.44
C ASN A 121 -3.06 15.09 -17.83
N GLY A 122 -4.10 15.10 -18.68
CA GLY A 122 -4.08 14.47 -20.01
C GLY A 122 -4.40 12.97 -20.04
N TYR A 123 -4.85 12.37 -18.93
CA TYR A 123 -5.39 11.01 -18.89
C TYR A 123 -6.91 11.02 -18.64
N THR A 124 -7.63 10.09 -19.26
CA THR A 124 -9.08 9.87 -19.15
C THR A 124 -9.36 8.58 -18.38
N TYR A 125 -10.27 8.62 -17.42
CA TYR A 125 -10.71 7.45 -16.65
C TYR A 125 -11.77 6.66 -17.41
N TYR A 126 -11.68 5.33 -17.33
CA TYR A 126 -12.65 4.39 -17.84
C TYR A 126 -13.17 3.54 -16.68
N SER A 127 -14.46 3.66 -16.41
CA SER A 127 -15.14 2.98 -15.29
C SER A 127 -15.17 1.47 -15.45
N GLU A 128 -15.22 0.97 -16.68
CA GLU A 128 -15.28 -0.45 -17.02
C GLU A 128 -14.03 -1.20 -16.57
N TRP A 129 -12.89 -0.50 -16.53
CA TRP A 129 -11.58 -1.07 -16.22
C TRP A 129 -10.97 -0.45 -14.96
N ASN A 130 -11.70 0.43 -14.28
CA ASN A 130 -11.24 1.22 -13.16
C ASN A 130 -9.83 1.84 -13.37
N THR A 131 -9.53 2.32 -14.59
CA THR A 131 -8.16 2.67 -15.02
C THR A 131 -8.13 3.97 -15.84
N CYS A 132 -7.02 4.73 -15.75
CA CYS A 132 -6.77 5.95 -16.52
C CYS A 132 -5.92 5.67 -17.78
N TYR A 133 -6.34 6.17 -18.94
CA TYR A 133 -5.63 6.01 -20.22
C TYR A 133 -5.37 7.36 -20.88
N LYS A 134 -4.27 7.47 -21.64
CA LYS A 134 -3.98 8.64 -22.47
C LYS A 134 -3.92 8.22 -23.93
N SER A 135 -4.74 8.82 -24.78
CA SER A 135 -4.59 8.70 -26.23
C SER A 135 -3.37 9.51 -26.67
N VAL A 136 -2.40 8.86 -27.30
CA VAL A 136 -1.28 9.53 -27.96
C VAL A 136 -1.54 9.44 -29.46
N THR A 137 -1.94 10.54 -30.07
CA THR A 137 -2.00 10.65 -31.53
C THR A 137 -0.66 11.16 -32.02
N THR A 138 0.06 10.36 -32.80
CA THR A 138 1.20 10.82 -33.59
C THR A 138 0.68 11.74 -34.70
N THR A 139 0.65 13.05 -34.46
CA THR A 139 0.81 14.01 -35.56
C THR A 139 2.27 14.07 -35.93
N GLN A 140 2.77 13.00 -36.53
CA GLN A 140 3.87 13.12 -37.48
C GLN A 140 3.18 13.25 -38.83
N GLY A 141 3.26 14.46 -39.40
CA GLY A 141 2.77 14.73 -40.75
C GLY A 141 3.26 13.66 -41.72
N CYS A 142 2.48 13.44 -42.78
CA CYS A 142 2.85 12.63 -43.93
C CYS A 142 4.34 12.80 -44.26
N LEU A 143 5.16 11.80 -43.93
CA LEU A 143 6.37 11.53 -44.69
C LEU A 143 5.92 10.59 -45.80
N THR A 144 5.57 11.16 -46.95
CA THR A 144 5.65 10.45 -48.22
C THR A 144 7.08 9.92 -48.33
N LYS A 145 7.27 8.61 -48.15
CA LYS A 145 8.41 7.94 -48.77
C LYS A 145 8.16 8.00 -50.28
N ASN A 146 8.76 8.97 -50.95
CA ASN A 146 9.01 8.83 -52.37
C ASN A 146 9.99 7.67 -52.52
N LEU A 147 9.56 6.65 -53.28
CA LEU A 147 10.45 5.69 -53.89
C LEU A 147 11.05 6.39 -55.11
N ASP A 148 12.32 6.74 -55.01
CA ASP A 148 13.27 6.81 -56.14
C ASP A 148 14.55 6.07 -55.71
#